data_AF-A0A9W7RB84-F1
#
_entry.id   AF-A0A9W7RB84-F1
#
_cell.length_a   1.000
_cell.length_b   1.000
_cell.length_c   1.000
_cell.angle_alpha   90.00
_cell.angle_beta   90.00
_cell.angle_gamma   90.00
#
_symmetry.space_group_name_H-M   'P 1'
#
loop_
_entity.id
_entity.type
_entity.pdbx_description
1 polymer ?
#
loop_
_entity_poly.entity_id
_entity_poly.type
_entity_poly.pdbx_seq_one_letter_code
_entity_poly.pdbx_strand_id
1 'polypeptide(L)'
;VAESYLSYCKKRKRRASRTRMLKRRMIKLLEKLLSQRDGIHSEYGALLRYTQDYHKRLSIIRKVLVQEKEMFEGRKVSDRIVSIDRHYVRPIVRGKETKS
;
A
#
# COMPACT_ATOMS: atom_id res chain seq x y z
N VAL A 1 0.24 -8.71 13.34
CA VAL A 1 0.84 -7.52 12.67
C VAL A 1 0.22 -6.21 13.17
N ALA A 2 -1.11 -6.13 13.26
CA ALA A 2 -1.84 -4.97 13.79
C ALA A 2 -1.35 -4.50 15.17
N GLU A 3 -1.22 -5.37 16.16
CA GLU A 3 -0.76 -4.99 17.51
C GLU A 3 0.64 -4.36 17.50
N SER A 4 1.58 -4.98 16.78
CA SER A 4 2.94 -4.44 16.65
C SER A 4 2.98 -3.09 15.92
N TYR A 5 2.05 -2.86 15.00
CA TYR A 5 1.90 -1.58 14.30
C TYR A 5 1.33 -0.52 15.23
N LEU A 6 0.24 -0.84 15.94
CA LEU A 6 -0.39 0.05 16.92
C LEU A 6 0.58 0.45 18.04
N SER A 7 1.30 -0.53 18.59
CA SER A 7 2.36 -0.29 19.58
C SER A 7 3.41 0.69 19.05
N TYR A 8 3.85 0.53 17.79
CA TYR A 8 4.79 1.45 17.15
C TYR A 8 4.19 2.85 16.93
N CYS A 9 2.92 2.95 16.51
CA CYS A 9 2.22 4.22 16.32
C CYS A 9 2.12 5.00 17.64
N LYS A 10 1.89 4.34 18.77
CA LYS A 10 1.79 4.97 20.10
C LYS A 10 3.13 5.48 20.65
N LYS A 11 4.28 5.13 20.04
CA LYS A 11 5.58 5.61 20.52
C LYS A 11 5.79 7.09 20.24
N ARG A 12 6.18 7.84 21.28
CA ARG A 12 6.56 9.26 21.19
C ARG A 12 7.74 9.51 20.25
N LYS A 13 8.79 8.68 20.32
CA LYS A 13 9.97 8.77 19.44
C LYS A 13 10.09 7.49 18.60
N ARG A 14 10.27 7.64 17.28
CA ARG A 14 10.36 6.53 16.32
C ARG A 14 11.76 6.47 15.72
N ARG A 15 12.50 5.40 16.02
CA ARG A 15 13.83 5.16 15.44
C ARG A 15 13.70 4.73 13.98
N ALA A 16 14.56 5.25 13.11
CA ALA A 16 14.57 4.94 11.67
C ALA A 16 14.67 3.43 11.38
N SER A 17 15.53 2.71 12.11
CA SER A 17 15.68 1.25 11.98
C SER A 17 14.39 0.50 12.28
N ARG A 18 13.64 0.91 13.32
CA ARG A 18 12.35 0.30 13.67
C ARG A 18 11.28 0.60 12.63
N THR A 19 11.27 1.83 12.09
CA THR A 19 10.40 2.22 10.97
C THR A 19 10.67 1.34 9.75
N ARG A 20 11.95 1.18 9.38
CA ARG A 20 12.37 0.37 8.23
C ARG A 20 11.97 -1.11 8.42
N MET A 21 12.19 -1.67 9.61
CA MET A 21 11.74 -3.02 9.94
C MET A 21 10.22 -3.19 9.77
N LEU A 22 9.43 -2.24 10.30
CA LEU A 22 7.98 -2.31 10.21
C LEU A 22 7.49 -2.19 8.77
N LYS A 23 8.01 -1.23 7.99
CA LYS A 23 7.71 -1.08 6.56
C LYS A 23 7.99 -2.35 5.78
N ARG A 24 9.17 -2.98 5.98
CA ARG A 24 9.51 -4.27 5.34
C ARG A 24 8.46 -5.33 5.64
N ARG A 25 8.02 -5.45 6.90
CA ARG A 25 6.99 -6.41 7.31
C ARG A 25 5.64 -6.13 6.64
N MET A 26 5.25 -4.86 6.52
CA MET A 26 3.99 -4.49 5.86
C MET A 26 4.01 -4.78 4.36
N ILE A 27 5.12 -4.46 3.68
CA ILE A 27 5.30 -4.75 2.24
C ILE A 27 5.21 -6.25 1.99
N LYS A 28 5.92 -7.07 2.79
CA LYS A 28 5.86 -8.54 2.68
C LYS A 28 4.48 -9.09 2.97
N LEU A 29 3.74 -8.50 3.92
CA LEU A 29 2.37 -8.92 4.21
C LEU A 29 1.46 -8.64 3.02
N LEU A 30 1.54 -7.45 2.42
CA LEU A 30 0.75 -7.10 1.24
C LEU A 30 1.05 -8.04 0.07
N GLU A 31 2.33 -8.31 -0.19
CA GLU A 31 2.75 -9.27 -1.20
C GLU A 31 2.16 -10.66 -0.96
N LYS A 32 2.25 -11.18 0.28
CA LYS A 32 1.66 -12.47 0.63
C LYS A 32 0.14 -12.50 0.39
N LEU A 33 -0.58 -11.46 0.80
CA LEU A 33 -2.03 -11.38 0.64
C LEU A 33 -2.44 -11.37 -0.84
N LEU A 34 -1.68 -10.66 -1.69
CA LEU A 34 -1.92 -10.65 -3.13
C LEU A 34 -1.66 -12.03 -3.75
N SER A 35 -0.57 -12.71 -3.39
CA SER A 35 -0.29 -14.07 -3.85
C SER A 35 -1.38 -15.06 -3.44
N GLN A 36 -1.85 -14.99 -2.19
CA GLN A 36 -2.94 -15.86 -1.70
C GLN A 36 -4.25 -15.59 -2.45
N ARG A 37 -4.57 -14.31 -2.68
CA ARG A 37 -5.75 -13.92 -3.47
C ARG A 37 -5.66 -14.41 -4.90
N ASP A 38 -4.47 -14.35 -5.51
CA ASP A 38 -4.25 -14.83 -6.87
C ASP A 38 -4.37 -16.35 -6.95
N GLY A 39 -3.94 -17.09 -5.92
CA GLY A 39 -4.21 -18.53 -5.80
C GLY A 39 -5.71 -18.85 -5.77
N ILE A 40 -6.47 -18.19 -4.89
CA ILE A 40 -7.94 -18.38 -4.81
C ILE A 40 -8.61 -18.05 -6.15
N HIS A 41 -8.17 -16.99 -6.82
CA HIS A 41 -8.74 -16.61 -8.11
C HIS A 41 -8.35 -17.55 -9.24
N SER A 42 -7.16 -18.17 -9.19
CA SER A 42 -6.77 -19.19 -10.16
C SER A 42 -7.63 -20.43 -10.05
N GLU A 43 -8.06 -20.80 -8.84
CA GLU A 43 -8.84 -22.01 -8.58
C GLU A 43 -10.35 -21.79 -8.77
N TYR A 44 -10.88 -20.66 -8.29
CA TYR A 44 -12.32 -20.39 -8.25
C TYR A 44 -12.75 -19.21 -9.14
N GLY A 45 -11.85 -18.61 -9.92
CA GLY A 45 -12.11 -17.36 -10.64
C GLY A 45 -13.30 -17.41 -11.59
N ALA A 46 -13.57 -18.57 -12.22
CA ALA A 46 -14.72 -18.78 -13.09
C ALA A 46 -16.07 -18.72 -12.35
N LEU A 47 -16.09 -19.05 -11.05
CA LEU A 47 -17.27 -19.03 -10.20
C LEU A 47 -17.48 -17.67 -9.51
N LEU A 48 -16.46 -16.81 -9.49
CA LEU A 48 -16.46 -15.55 -8.77
C LEU A 48 -16.73 -14.38 -9.71
N ARG A 49 -17.84 -13.68 -9.50
CA ARG A 49 -18.18 -12.47 -10.25
C ARG A 49 -17.70 -11.23 -9.52
N TYR A 50 -16.71 -10.55 -10.08
CA TYR A 50 -16.21 -9.27 -9.54
C TYR A 50 -16.79 -8.08 -10.29
N THR A 51 -16.94 -6.96 -9.59
CA THR A 51 -17.29 -5.69 -10.22
C THR A 51 -16.09 -5.09 -10.96
N GLN A 52 -16.36 -4.19 -11.91
CA GLN A 52 -15.29 -3.44 -12.58
C GLN A 52 -14.45 -2.63 -11.57
N ASP A 53 -15.09 -2.04 -10.57
CA ASP A 53 -14.41 -1.30 -9.50
C ASP A 53 -13.44 -2.19 -8.71
N TYR A 54 -13.84 -3.43 -8.41
CA TYR A 54 -12.95 -4.38 -7.75
C TYR A 54 -11.66 -4.60 -8.55
N HIS A 55 -11.77 -4.87 -9.86
CA HIS A 55 -10.60 -5.06 -10.72
C HIS A 55 -9.72 -3.80 -10.77
N LYS A 56 -10.35 -2.63 -10.83
CA LYS A 56 -9.65 -1.34 -10.81
C LYS A 56 -8.88 -1.15 -9.50
N ARG A 57 -9.51 -1.36 -8.35
CA ARG A 57 -8.88 -1.24 -7.02
C ARG A 57 -7.74 -2.25 -6.86
N LEU A 58 -7.91 -3.50 -7.32
CA LEU A 58 -6.85 -4.50 -7.28
C LEU A 58 -5.64 -4.09 -8.13
N SER A 59 -5.86 -3.56 -9.34
CA SER A 59 -4.78 -3.03 -10.19
C SER A 59 -4.03 -1.88 -9.50
N ILE A 60 -4.75 -0.97 -8.86
CA ILE A 60 -4.16 0.13 -8.07
C ILE A 60 -3.33 -0.41 -6.91
N ILE A 61 -3.83 -1.38 -6.15
CA ILE A 61 -3.12 -1.99 -5.02
C ILE A 61 -1.82 -2.66 -5.50
N ARG A 62 -1.84 -3.36 -6.64
CA ARG A 62 -0.62 -3.95 -7.23
C ARG A 62 0.41 -2.87 -7.59
N LYS A 63 -0.02 -1.74 -8.17
CA LYS A 63 0.86 -0.59 -8.42
C LYS A 63 1.44 -0.01 -7.14
N VAL A 64 0.63 0.12 -6.08
CA VAL A 64 1.09 0.58 -4.76
C VAL A 64 2.17 -0.34 -4.20
N LEU A 65 2.03 -1.67 -4.32
CA LEU A 65 3.06 -2.60 -3.87
C LEU A 65 4.41 -2.36 -4.58
N VAL A 66 4.39 -2.13 -5.89
CA VAL A 66 5.60 -1.80 -6.66
C VAL A 66 6.21 -0.50 -6.13
N GLN A 67 5.43 0.58 -6.05
CA GLN A 67 5.91 1.87 -5.55
C GLN A 67 6.49 1.78 -4.12
N GLU A 68 5.85 1.04 -3.22
CA GLU A 68 6.35 0.84 -1.85
C GLU A 68 7.67 0.07 -1.81
N LYS A 69 7.87 -0.93 -2.69
CA LYS A 69 9.16 -1.64 -2.82
C LYS A 69 10.27 -0.70 -3.30
N GLU A 70 10.00 0.09 -4.33
CA GLU A 70 10.97 1.07 -4.85
C GLU A 70 11.35 2.11 -3.79
N MET A 71 10.35 2.67 -3.10
CA MET A 71 10.58 3.63 -2.02
C MET A 71 11.31 3.01 -0.82
N PHE A 72 11.08 1.72 -0.55
CA PHE A 72 11.81 1.01 0.50
C PHE A 72 13.30 0.86 0.18
N GLU A 73 13.65 0.73 -1.09
CA GLU A 73 15.03 0.71 -1.61
C GLU A 73 15.65 2.12 -1.70
N GLY A 74 14.87 3.17 -1.47
CA GLY A 74 15.34 4.56 -1.54
C GLY A 74 15.19 5.21 -2.92
N ARG A 75 14.47 4.56 -3.85
CA ARG A 75 14.17 5.13 -5.16
C ARG A 75 13.06 6.18 -5.06
N LYS A 76 13.14 7.21 -5.91
CA LYS A 76 12.15 8.29 -5.96
C LYS A 76 10.99 7.88 -6.88
N VAL A 77 9.77 7.92 -6.35
CA VAL A 77 8.52 7.71 -7.10
C VAL A 77 7.80 9.05 -7.24
N SER A 78 7.70 9.57 -8.46
CA SER A 78 7.10 10.88 -8.79
C SER A 78 5.58 10.85 -8.81
N ASP A 79 4.97 9.78 -9.30
CA ASP A 79 3.53 9.59 -9.48
C ASP A 79 2.87 8.79 -8.34
N ARG A 80 3.39 8.98 -7.13
CA ARG A 80 3.03 8.16 -5.97
C ARG A 80 1.53 8.18 -5.69
N ILE A 81 0.95 7.00 -5.53
CA ILE A 81 -0.44 6.82 -5.15
C ILE A 81 -0.54 6.98 -3.63
N VAL A 82 -1.40 7.90 -3.18
CA VAL A 82 -1.62 8.18 -1.75
C VAL A 82 -2.95 7.67 -1.21
N SER A 83 -3.90 7.38 -2.10
CA SER A 83 -5.22 6.86 -1.77
C SER A 83 -5.64 5.86 -2.85
N ILE A 84 -6.22 4.73 -2.44
CA ILE A 84 -6.74 3.73 -3.38
C ILE A 84 -8.02 4.26 -4.05
N ASP A 85 -8.92 4.84 -3.25
CA ASP A 85 -10.21 5.33 -3.74
C ASP A 85 -10.06 6.62 -4.56
N ARG A 86 -9.12 7.48 -4.18
CA ARG A 86 -8.74 8.70 -4.93
C ARG A 86 -7.36 8.58 -5.55
N HIS A 87 -7.15 7.54 -6.36
CA HIS A 87 -5.86 7.18 -6.97
C HIS A 87 -5.26 8.22 -7.92
N TYR A 88 -5.99 9.28 -8.28
CA TYR A 88 -5.52 10.39 -9.11
C TYR A 88 -4.88 11.51 -8.27
N VAL A 89 -5.16 11.55 -6.97
CA VAL A 89 -4.54 12.49 -6.05
C VAL A 89 -3.05 12.13 -5.89
N ARG A 90 -2.20 13.15 -5.81
CA ARG A 90 -0.75 13.04 -5.69
C ARG A 90 -0.27 13.71 -4.40
N PRO A 91 0.94 13.37 -3.90
CA PRO A 91 1.50 14.02 -2.74
C PRO A 91 1.64 15.53 -2.97
N ILE A 92 1.15 16.33 -2.03
CA ILE A 92 1.27 17.78 -2.04
C ILE A 92 2.01 18.25 -0.79
N VAL A 93 2.58 19.46 -0.87
CA VAL A 93 3.21 20.11 0.30
C VAL A 93 2.12 20.50 1.29
N ARG A 94 2.31 20.15 2.56
CA ARG A 94 1.39 20.54 3.65
C ARG A 94 1.15 22.05 3.64
N GLY A 95 -0.10 22.47 3.80
CA GLY A 95 -0.49 23.89 3.77
C GLY A 95 -0.75 24.45 2.36
N LYS A 96 -0.64 23.63 1.30
CA LYS A 96 -1.15 23.96 -0.04
C LYS A 96 -2.58 23.48 -0.29
N GLU A 97 -3.25 22.93 0.73
CA GLU A 97 -4.60 22.36 0.62
C GLU A 97 -5.69 23.41 0.34
N THR A 98 -5.46 24.67 0.76
CA THR A 98 -6.45 25.76 0.75
C THR A 98 -6.06 26.95 -0.13
N LYS A 99 -5.00 26.84 -0.94
CA LYS A 99 -4.62 27.91 -1.87
C LYS A 99 -5.47 27.79 -3.14
N SER A 100 -6.53 28.61 -3.19
CA SER A 100 -7.24 28.96 -4.42
C SER A 100 -6.41 29.93 -5.26
#